data_AF-A0A8F5GY30-F1
#
_entry.id   AF-A0A8F5GY30-F1
#
_cell.length_a   1.000
_cell.length_b   1.000
_cell.length_c   1.000
_cell.angle_alpha   90.00
_cell.angle_beta   90.00
_cell.angle_gamma   90.00
#
_symmetry.space_group_name_H-M   'P 1'
#
loop_
_entity.id
_entity.type
_entity.pdbx_description
1 polymer ?
#
loop_
_entity_poly.entity_id
_entity_poly.type
_entity_poly.pdbx_seq_one_letter_code
_entity_poly.pdbx_strand_id
1 'polypeptide(L)'
;MQLYRYSFKDGYLVPDENGDVTVFVEGNLISIVDKNSNKIEGVRFKYLGNESVLLEKLRYLANFVNIEVNEDVLMAYPTLRLRTLAINKLMGEIFEVFIHNLLTAKNYRVKRQNEIYPSLHNFTLTRWHNRPDFIVEDKVVIEAKIRKNDYLQTLEYSKYFKYGMVVFPFTGECRVPKGWICVFHTIKDQSRFYSLLEDLLSRVK
;
A
#
# COMPACT_ATOMS: atom_id res chain seq x y z
N MET A 1 -1.86 -17.17 -10.30
CA MET A 1 -2.78 -16.89 -11.43
C MET A 1 -4.25 -16.75 -10.98
N GLN A 2 -4.94 -15.70 -11.43
CA GLN A 2 -6.39 -15.47 -11.29
C GLN A 2 -7.02 -15.33 -12.68
N LEU A 3 -8.28 -15.77 -12.83
CA LEU A 3 -9.01 -15.80 -14.10
C LEU A 3 -10.37 -15.13 -13.95
N TYR A 4 -10.69 -14.24 -14.88
CA TYR A 4 -11.93 -13.49 -14.91
C TYR A 4 -12.58 -13.51 -16.29
N ARG A 5 -13.92 -13.46 -16.32
CA ARG A 5 -14.71 -13.43 -17.55
C ARG A 5 -15.23 -12.02 -17.82
N TYR A 6 -15.18 -11.64 -19.10
CA TYR A 6 -15.49 -10.29 -19.57
C TYR A 6 -16.26 -10.36 -20.90
N SER A 7 -17.05 -9.32 -21.15
CA SER A 7 -17.71 -9.07 -22.43
C SER A 7 -17.21 -7.75 -23.02
N PHE A 8 -17.08 -7.68 -24.33
CA PHE A 8 -16.76 -6.44 -25.04
C PHE A 8 -18.06 -5.64 -25.25
N LYS A 9 -18.14 -4.45 -24.65
CA LYS A 9 -19.31 -3.55 -24.73
C LYS A 9 -18.82 -2.12 -24.93
N ASP A 10 -19.31 -1.45 -25.98
CA ASP A 10 -18.99 -0.05 -26.31
C ASP A 10 -17.48 0.26 -26.43
N GLY A 11 -16.68 -0.69 -26.93
CA GLY A 11 -15.23 -0.51 -27.04
C GLY A 11 -14.44 -0.85 -25.78
N TYR A 12 -15.10 -1.31 -24.71
CA TYR A 12 -14.49 -1.63 -23.43
C TYR A 12 -14.74 -3.07 -23.00
N LEU A 13 -13.81 -3.63 -22.22
CA LEU A 13 -14.04 -4.84 -21.45
C LEU A 13 -14.84 -4.52 -20.18
N VAL A 14 -16.00 -5.15 -20.06
CA VAL A 14 -16.90 -5.06 -18.90
C VAL A 14 -16.98 -6.44 -18.23
N PRO A 15 -16.81 -6.54 -16.90
CA PRO A 15 -16.92 -7.82 -16.19
C PRO A 15 -18.26 -8.50 -16.49
N ASP A 16 -18.21 -9.79 -16.85
CA ASP A 16 -19.38 -10.57 -17.23
C ASP A 16 -19.06 -12.06 -17.02
N GLU A 17 -19.69 -12.71 -16.04
CA GLU A 17 -19.39 -14.12 -15.70
C GLU A 17 -19.67 -15.08 -16.86
N ASN A 18 -20.55 -14.69 -17.78
CA ASN A 18 -20.88 -15.45 -19.00
C ASN A 18 -20.19 -14.89 -20.26
N GLY A 19 -19.20 -14.03 -20.09
CA GLY A 19 -18.53 -13.35 -21.20
C GLY A 19 -17.59 -14.24 -22.01
N ASP A 20 -17.49 -13.94 -23.30
CA ASP A 20 -16.65 -14.65 -24.28
C ASP A 20 -15.15 -14.28 -24.20
N VAL A 21 -14.76 -13.30 -23.37
CA VAL A 21 -13.36 -12.90 -23.18
C VAL A 21 -12.85 -13.40 -21.84
N THR A 22 -11.67 -14.00 -21.84
CA THR A 22 -10.97 -14.46 -20.63
C THR A 22 -9.78 -13.57 -20.34
N VAL A 23 -9.71 -13.05 -19.12
CA VAL A 23 -8.61 -12.23 -18.63
C VAL A 23 -7.85 -12.99 -17.55
N PHE A 24 -6.55 -13.20 -17.78
CA PHE A 24 -5.61 -13.82 -16.85
C PHE A 24 -4.79 -12.74 -16.16
N VAL A 25 -4.70 -12.82 -14.84
CA VAL A 25 -3.90 -11.91 -14.01
C VAL A 25 -2.92 -12.71 -13.17
N GLU A 26 -1.64 -12.38 -13.28
CA GLU A 26 -0.57 -12.98 -12.48
C GLU A 26 0.49 -11.96 -12.10
N GLY A 27 0.50 -11.54 -10.83
CA GLY A 27 1.37 -10.45 -10.39
C GLY A 27 1.06 -9.17 -11.16
N ASN A 28 2.06 -8.62 -11.85
CA ASN A 28 1.95 -7.46 -12.73
C ASN A 28 1.75 -7.82 -14.21
N LEU A 29 1.41 -9.08 -14.50
CA LEU A 29 1.15 -9.56 -15.86
C LEU A 29 -0.34 -9.71 -16.08
N ILE A 30 -0.76 -9.30 -17.28
CA ILE A 30 -2.11 -9.48 -17.79
C ILE A 30 -2.05 -10.13 -19.17
N SER A 31 -2.91 -11.12 -19.40
CA SER A 31 -3.14 -11.72 -20.71
C SER A 31 -4.64 -11.78 -20.97
N ILE A 32 -5.05 -11.42 -22.18
CA ILE A 32 -6.46 -11.34 -22.56
C ILE A 32 -6.64 -12.20 -23.81
N VAL A 33 -7.59 -13.12 -23.78
CA VAL A 33 -7.90 -14.01 -24.90
C VAL A 33 -9.39 -14.07 -25.19
N ASP A 34 -9.74 -14.28 -26.45
CA ASP A 34 -11.13 -14.57 -26.85
C ASP A 34 -11.51 -16.04 -26.55
N LYS A 35 -12.75 -16.41 -26.86
CA LYS A 35 -13.27 -17.78 -26.72
C LYS A 35 -12.53 -18.84 -27.53
N ASN A 36 -11.80 -18.44 -28.57
CA ASN A 36 -11.00 -19.30 -29.42
C ASN A 36 -9.52 -19.33 -28.97
N SER A 37 -9.20 -18.74 -27.82
CA SER A 37 -7.84 -18.60 -27.29
C SER A 37 -6.91 -17.70 -28.11
N ASN A 38 -7.46 -16.82 -28.96
CA ASN A 38 -6.67 -15.80 -29.65
C ASN A 38 -6.35 -14.67 -28.69
N LYS A 39 -5.09 -14.23 -28.67
CA LYS A 39 -4.65 -13.08 -27.86
C LYS A 39 -5.30 -11.79 -28.36
N ILE A 40 -5.81 -10.99 -27.42
CA ILE A 40 -6.38 -9.67 -27.67
C ILE A 40 -5.43 -8.62 -27.07
N GLU A 41 -5.08 -7.61 -27.87
CA GLU A 41 -4.21 -6.50 -27.45
C GLU A 41 -4.94 -5.14 -27.61
N GLY A 42 -4.46 -4.11 -26.92
CA GLY A 42 -4.95 -2.73 -27.08
C GLY A 42 -6.36 -2.44 -26.55
N VAL A 43 -6.97 -3.36 -25.81
CA VAL A 43 -8.29 -3.20 -25.21
C VAL A 43 -8.24 -2.45 -23.89
N ARG A 44 -9.31 -1.72 -23.57
CA ARG A 44 -9.43 -0.95 -22.32
C ARG A 44 -10.52 -1.52 -21.43
N PHE A 45 -10.26 -1.54 -20.13
CA PHE A 45 -11.27 -1.90 -19.14
C PHE A 45 -12.20 -0.71 -18.85
N LYS A 46 -13.51 -0.97 -18.73
CA LYS A 46 -14.46 0.04 -18.28
C LYS A 46 -14.25 0.31 -16.78
N TYR A 47 -14.26 1.58 -16.37
CA TYR A 47 -14.34 1.94 -14.95
C TYR A 47 -15.71 1.56 -14.36
N LEU A 48 -15.71 1.06 -13.13
CA LEU A 48 -16.91 0.59 -12.43
C LEU A 48 -17.43 1.59 -11.38
N GLY A 49 -16.66 2.64 -11.10
CA GLY A 49 -16.98 3.68 -10.13
C GLY A 49 -15.90 4.75 -10.10
N ASN A 50 -15.29 4.92 -8.92
CA ASN A 50 -14.35 6.00 -8.64
C ASN A 50 -12.87 5.60 -8.80
N GLU A 51 -12.56 4.57 -9.60
CA GLU A 51 -11.18 4.13 -9.79
C GLU A 51 -10.28 5.25 -10.31
N SER A 52 -10.78 6.15 -11.17
CA SER A 52 -10.03 7.27 -11.71
C SER A 52 -9.35 8.13 -10.64
N VAL A 53 -10.08 8.49 -9.58
CA VAL A 53 -9.57 9.30 -8.47
C VAL A 53 -8.49 8.55 -7.68
N LEU A 54 -8.62 7.24 -7.53
CA LEU A 54 -7.62 6.41 -6.86
C LEU A 54 -6.37 6.24 -7.72
N LEU A 55 -6.55 6.04 -9.03
CA LEU A 55 -5.45 5.93 -10.00
C LEU A 55 -4.66 7.24 -10.11
N GLU A 56 -5.32 8.40 -10.09
CA GLU A 56 -4.63 9.70 -10.05
C GLU A 56 -3.72 9.84 -8.82
N LYS A 57 -4.21 9.44 -7.63
CA LYS A 57 -3.41 9.44 -6.40
C LYS A 57 -2.24 8.46 -6.48
N LEU A 58 -2.48 7.27 -7.05
CA LEU A 58 -1.46 6.25 -7.26
C LEU A 58 -0.37 6.76 -8.21
N ARG A 59 -0.71 7.30 -9.38
CA ARG A 59 0.23 7.92 -10.33
C ARG A 59 1.04 9.02 -9.68
N TYR A 60 0.36 9.92 -8.96
CA TYR A 60 1.02 11.02 -8.27
C TYR A 60 2.08 10.52 -7.28
N LEU A 61 1.76 9.49 -6.50
CA LEU A 61 2.69 8.88 -5.55
C LEU A 61 3.83 8.13 -6.26
N ALA A 62 3.52 7.36 -7.30
CA ALA A 62 4.48 6.56 -8.06
C ALA A 62 5.59 7.42 -8.71
N ASN A 63 5.24 8.65 -9.13
CA ASN A 63 6.19 9.62 -9.67
C ASN A 63 7.29 10.01 -8.66
N PHE A 64 7.02 10.00 -7.35
CA PHE A 64 8.04 10.33 -6.34
C PHE A 64 9.10 9.23 -6.14
N VAL A 65 8.81 8.01 -6.58
CA VAL A 65 9.70 6.85 -6.44
C VAL A 65 10.10 6.24 -7.78
N ASN A 66 9.73 6.88 -8.89
CA ASN A 66 10.01 6.46 -10.26
C ASN A 66 9.60 5.01 -10.56
N ILE A 67 8.39 4.63 -10.11
CA ILE A 67 7.79 3.31 -10.38
C ILE A 67 6.75 3.45 -11.48
N GLU A 68 6.87 2.64 -12.53
CA GLU A 68 5.84 2.53 -13.57
C GLU A 68 4.67 1.67 -13.07
N VAL A 69 3.44 2.15 -13.28
CA VAL A 69 2.22 1.48 -12.85
C VAL A 69 1.48 0.96 -14.07
N ASN A 70 1.35 -0.36 -14.18
CA ASN A 70 0.46 -0.99 -15.14
C ASN A 70 -0.98 -0.99 -14.60
N GLU A 71 -1.77 0.00 -15.00
CA GLU A 71 -3.14 0.15 -14.55
C GLU A 71 -4.09 -0.90 -15.12
N ASP A 72 -3.79 -1.48 -16.28
CA ASP A 72 -4.63 -2.51 -16.90
C ASP A 72 -4.73 -3.74 -16.00
N VAL A 73 -3.64 -4.11 -15.33
CA VAL A 73 -3.62 -5.18 -14.32
C VAL A 73 -4.55 -4.85 -13.15
N LEU A 74 -4.57 -3.59 -12.72
CA LEU A 74 -5.44 -3.14 -11.62
C LEU A 74 -6.91 -3.11 -12.05
N MET A 75 -7.19 -2.81 -13.31
CA MET A 75 -8.55 -2.78 -13.88
C MET A 75 -9.06 -4.16 -14.31
N ALA A 76 -8.18 -5.15 -14.43
CA ALA A 76 -8.52 -6.53 -14.75
C ALA A 76 -9.34 -7.24 -13.66
N TYR A 77 -9.41 -6.68 -12.45
CA TYR A 77 -10.26 -7.24 -11.40
C TYR A 77 -11.75 -6.97 -11.69
N PRO A 78 -12.64 -7.95 -11.45
CA PRO A 78 -14.02 -7.91 -11.97
C PRO A 78 -14.97 -7.05 -11.14
N THR A 79 -14.58 -6.59 -9.95
CA THR A 79 -15.44 -5.79 -9.08
C THR A 79 -14.74 -4.53 -8.60
N LEU A 80 -15.50 -3.47 -8.38
CA LEU A 80 -15.00 -2.21 -7.83
C LEU A 80 -14.26 -2.43 -6.50
N ARG A 81 -14.76 -3.34 -5.65
CA ARG A 81 -14.13 -3.68 -4.36
C ARG A 81 -12.74 -4.26 -4.54
N LEU A 82 -12.57 -5.21 -5.46
CA LEU A 82 -11.27 -5.84 -5.73
C LEU A 82 -10.30 -4.84 -6.36
N ARG A 83 -10.75 -4.03 -7.33
CA ARG A 83 -9.94 -2.95 -7.91
C ARG A 83 -9.48 -1.95 -6.87
N THR A 84 -10.39 -1.48 -6.02
CA THR A 84 -10.09 -0.56 -4.92
C THR A 84 -9.07 -1.16 -3.96
N LEU A 85 -9.20 -2.45 -3.61
CA LEU A 85 -8.25 -3.15 -2.76
C LEU A 85 -6.86 -3.24 -3.41
N ALA A 86 -6.80 -3.63 -4.69
CA ALA A 86 -5.55 -3.76 -5.44
C ALA A 86 -4.82 -2.42 -5.57
N ILE A 87 -5.53 -1.34 -5.94
CA ILE A 87 -4.96 0.01 -6.02
C ILE A 87 -4.44 0.45 -4.66
N ASN A 88 -5.22 0.28 -3.59
CA ASN A 88 -4.82 0.65 -2.25
C ASN A 88 -3.59 -0.14 -1.76
N LYS A 89 -3.53 -1.44 -2.07
CA LYS A 89 -2.37 -2.26 -1.74
C LYS A 89 -1.11 -1.73 -2.41
N LEU A 90 -1.17 -1.49 -3.72
CA LEU A 90 -0.04 -0.95 -4.47
C LEU A 90 0.36 0.46 -4.00
N MET A 91 -0.61 1.34 -3.70
CA MET A 91 -0.30 2.64 -3.09
C MET A 91 0.44 2.50 -1.76
N GLY A 92 0.05 1.52 -0.92
CA GLY A 92 0.74 1.22 0.33
C GLY A 92 2.19 0.82 0.11
N GLU A 93 2.42 -0.14 -0.79
CA GLU A 93 3.75 -0.62 -1.15
C GLU A 93 4.65 0.51 -1.70
N ILE A 94 4.13 1.33 -2.61
CA ILE A 94 4.84 2.49 -3.17
C ILE A 94 5.12 3.53 -2.08
N PHE A 95 4.19 3.76 -1.15
CA PHE A 95 4.39 4.72 -0.08
C PHE A 95 5.43 4.25 0.94
N GLU A 96 5.48 2.95 1.27
CA GLU A 96 6.56 2.37 2.06
C GLU A 96 7.93 2.60 1.39
N VAL A 97 8.03 2.38 0.07
CA VAL A 97 9.26 2.67 -0.68
C VAL A 97 9.64 4.15 -0.58
N PHE A 98 8.67 5.06 -0.70
CA PHE A 98 8.89 6.49 -0.55
C PHE A 98 9.46 6.85 0.83
N ILE A 99 8.85 6.36 1.91
CA ILE A 99 9.33 6.60 3.29
C ILE A 99 10.73 6.02 3.50
N HIS A 100 10.98 4.80 3.00
CA HIS A 100 12.30 4.20 3.08
C HIS A 100 13.36 5.09 2.40
N ASN A 101 13.07 5.61 1.21
CA ASN A 101 13.97 6.50 0.48
C ASN A 101 14.22 7.82 1.24
N LEU A 102 13.21 8.38 1.90
CA LEU A 102 13.40 9.56 2.76
C LEU A 102 14.36 9.26 3.92
N LEU A 103 14.16 8.14 4.60
CA LEU A 103 14.99 7.76 5.73
C LEU A 103 16.44 7.51 5.33
N THR A 104 16.65 6.74 4.25
CA THR A 104 18.01 6.43 3.78
C THR A 104 18.72 7.65 3.21
N ALA A 105 18.01 8.59 2.57
CA ALA A 105 18.58 9.85 2.11
C ALA A 105 19.16 10.73 3.23
N LYS A 106 18.73 10.51 4.48
CA LYS A 106 19.28 11.16 5.69
C LYS A 106 20.28 10.30 6.45
N ASN A 107 20.68 9.15 5.91
CA ASN A 107 21.61 8.20 6.51
C ASN A 107 21.15 7.63 7.86
N TYR A 108 19.84 7.56 8.11
CA TYR A 108 19.36 6.82 9.28
C TYR A 108 19.61 5.32 9.10
N ARG A 109 19.94 4.63 10.18
CA ARG A 109 19.88 3.16 10.25
C ARG A 109 18.43 2.73 10.32
N VAL A 110 18.00 1.95 9.32
CA VAL A 110 16.62 1.49 9.19
C VAL A 110 16.58 -0.03 9.13
N LYS A 111 15.78 -0.65 9.99
CA LYS A 111 15.41 -2.07 9.88
C LYS A 111 13.98 -2.16 9.34
N ARG A 112 13.80 -2.76 8.17
CA ARG A 112 12.48 -2.93 7.53
C ARG A 112 11.82 -4.24 7.95
N GLN A 113 10.53 -4.20 8.29
CA GLN A 113 9.73 -5.41 8.54
C GLN A 113 10.40 -6.39 9.53
N ASN A 114 11.17 -5.83 10.48
CA ASN A 114 11.97 -6.59 11.42
C ASN A 114 11.09 -7.12 12.55
N GLU A 115 11.24 -8.39 12.87
CA GLU A 115 10.47 -9.02 13.92
C GLU A 115 10.88 -8.48 15.29
N ILE A 116 9.91 -7.93 16.03
CA ILE A 116 10.13 -7.38 17.37
C ILE A 116 9.91 -8.42 18.48
N TYR A 117 9.14 -9.47 18.20
CA TYR A 117 8.97 -10.65 19.06
C TYR A 117 8.47 -11.85 18.23
N PRO A 118 8.75 -13.10 18.64
CA PRO A 118 8.31 -14.30 17.91
C PRO A 118 6.79 -14.39 17.81
N SER A 119 6.29 -14.77 16.63
CA SER A 119 4.86 -15.03 16.43
C SER A 119 4.46 -16.39 17.00
N LEU A 120 3.41 -16.42 17.82
CA LEU A 120 2.78 -17.66 18.29
C LEU A 120 1.61 -18.08 17.39
N HIS A 121 1.55 -17.60 16.14
CA HIS A 121 0.44 -17.88 15.22
C HIS A 121 0.20 -19.39 15.05
N ASN A 122 1.27 -20.17 14.91
CA ASN A 122 1.16 -21.63 14.72
C ASN A 122 0.53 -22.36 15.93
N PHE A 123 0.53 -21.74 17.11
CA PHE A 123 -0.04 -22.31 18.33
C PHE A 123 -1.40 -21.71 18.71
N THR A 124 -1.62 -20.44 18.36
CA THR A 124 -2.80 -19.67 18.81
C THR A 124 -3.79 -19.37 17.68
N LEU A 125 -3.41 -19.64 16.43
CA LEU A 125 -4.10 -19.21 15.19
C LEU A 125 -4.38 -17.71 15.10
N THR A 126 -3.87 -16.93 16.06
CA THR A 126 -4.04 -15.49 16.13
C THR A 126 -2.98 -14.86 15.26
N ARG A 127 -3.34 -13.90 14.41
CA ARG A 127 -2.38 -13.17 13.58
C ARG A 127 -1.81 -12.02 14.41
N TRP A 128 -0.51 -12.03 14.66
CA TRP A 128 0.16 -10.99 15.44
C TRP A 128 0.81 -10.00 14.49
N HIS A 129 0.62 -8.71 14.76
CA HIS A 129 1.37 -7.64 14.11
C HIS A 129 2.67 -7.45 14.90
N ASN A 130 3.72 -8.17 14.52
CA ASN A 130 5.01 -8.20 15.22
C ASN A 130 6.16 -7.67 14.35
N ARG A 131 5.84 -7.03 13.23
CA ARG A 131 6.81 -6.52 12.25
C ARG A 131 6.34 -5.14 11.82
N PRO A 132 6.85 -4.08 12.47
CA PRO A 132 6.59 -2.73 12.01
C PRO A 132 7.23 -2.49 10.64
N ASP A 133 6.67 -1.56 9.87
CA ASP A 133 7.20 -1.23 8.55
C ASP A 133 8.68 -0.81 8.64
N PHE A 134 8.99 0.07 9.59
CA PHE A 134 10.35 0.53 9.86
C PHE A 134 10.65 0.66 11.36
N ILE A 135 11.88 0.30 11.73
CA ILE A 135 12.51 0.66 12.99
C ILE A 135 13.71 1.54 12.65
N VAL A 136 13.70 2.77 13.15
CA VAL A 136 14.71 3.80 12.87
C VAL A 136 15.60 3.97 14.09
N GLU A 137 16.91 3.85 13.87
CA GLU A 137 17.97 3.94 14.88
C GLU A 137 17.78 3.01 16.09
N ASP A 138 17.04 1.91 15.92
CA ASP A 138 16.61 1.01 17.01
C ASP A 138 15.77 1.67 18.11
N LYS A 139 15.22 2.85 17.83
CA LYS A 139 14.60 3.74 18.83
C LYS A 139 13.14 4.09 18.52
N VAL A 140 12.82 4.35 17.25
CA VAL A 140 11.52 4.87 16.83
C VAL A 140 10.93 3.96 15.78
N VAL A 141 9.66 3.58 15.93
CA VAL A 141 8.91 2.83 14.92
C VAL A 141 8.22 3.78 13.95
N ILE A 142 8.22 3.47 12.67
CA ILE A 142 7.41 4.17 11.66
C ILE A 142 6.49 3.17 10.96
N GLU A 143 5.21 3.50 10.90
CA GLU A 143 4.16 2.79 10.15
C GLU A 143 3.64 3.66 9.01
N ALA A 144 3.69 3.15 7.78
CA ALA A 144 3.28 3.85 6.58
C ALA A 144 1.86 3.39 6.18
N LYS A 145 0.88 4.28 6.28
CA LYS A 145 -0.53 3.97 5.98
C LYS A 145 -1.08 4.92 4.93
N ILE A 146 -1.98 4.42 4.08
CA ILE A 146 -2.62 5.23 3.02
C ILE A 146 -4.01 5.77 3.38
N ARG A 147 -4.67 5.18 4.39
CA ARG A 147 -6.05 5.55 4.75
C ARG A 147 -6.31 5.57 6.24
N LYS A 148 -5.99 4.48 6.95
CA LYS A 148 -6.34 4.31 8.35
C LYS A 148 -5.24 3.61 9.13
N ASN A 149 -4.95 4.11 10.33
CA ASN A 149 -4.13 3.39 11.30
C ASN A 149 -4.96 2.33 12.03
N ASP A 150 -4.38 1.15 12.22
CA ASP A 150 -4.87 0.17 13.19
C ASP A 150 -4.28 0.49 14.56
N TYR A 151 -5.13 1.00 15.46
CA TYR A 151 -4.70 1.35 16.80
C TYR A 151 -4.15 0.15 17.57
N LEU A 152 -4.75 -1.05 17.42
CA LEU A 152 -4.32 -2.24 18.13
C LEU A 152 -2.90 -2.66 17.68
N GLN A 153 -2.63 -2.61 16.38
CA GLN A 153 -1.28 -2.83 15.84
C GLN A 153 -0.26 -1.88 16.50
N THR A 154 -0.53 -0.57 16.48
CA THR A 154 0.42 0.41 17.07
C THR A 154 0.51 0.31 18.59
N LEU A 155 -0.56 -0.10 19.27
CA LEU A 155 -0.57 -0.33 20.71
C LEU A 155 0.35 -1.51 21.06
N GLU A 156 0.35 -2.59 20.30
CA GLU A 156 1.27 -3.71 20.49
C GLU A 156 2.72 -3.27 20.33
N TYR A 157 3.04 -2.51 19.28
CA TYR A 157 4.38 -1.96 19.08
C TYR A 157 4.81 -1.03 20.23
N SER A 158 3.88 -0.27 20.81
CA SER A 158 4.18 0.66 21.90
C SER A 158 4.64 -0.01 23.20
N LYS A 159 4.42 -1.31 23.35
CA LYS A 159 4.96 -2.10 24.48
C LYS A 159 6.47 -2.26 24.41
N TYR A 160 7.05 -2.17 23.22
CA TYR A 160 8.49 -2.33 22.95
C TYR A 160 9.15 -0.99 22.59
N PHE A 161 8.41 -0.09 21.95
CA PHE A 161 8.90 1.21 21.50
C PHE A 161 8.06 2.34 22.10
N LYS A 162 8.68 3.11 23.01
CA LYS A 162 8.02 4.24 23.68
C LYS A 162 7.56 5.32 22.71
N TYR A 163 8.24 5.48 21.57
CA TYR A 163 7.95 6.48 20.55
C TYR A 163 7.79 5.83 19.19
N GLY A 164 6.90 6.41 18.39
CA GLY A 164 6.66 5.98 17.03
C GLY A 164 5.85 6.99 16.23
N MET A 165 5.80 6.78 14.92
CA MET A 165 5.10 7.64 13.97
C MET A 165 4.21 6.78 13.09
N VAL A 166 2.99 7.23 12.87
CA VAL A 166 2.18 6.73 11.74
C VAL A 166 2.14 7.83 10.70
N VAL A 167 2.67 7.54 9.52
CA VAL A 167 2.84 8.49 8.43
C VAL A 167 1.85 8.18 7.31
N PHE A 168 1.37 9.23 6.65
CA PHE A 168 0.40 9.14 5.56
C PHE A 168 0.85 9.98 4.37
N PRO A 169 0.68 9.49 3.13
CA PRO A 169 1.04 10.27 1.95
C PRO A 169 0.15 11.50 1.82
N PHE A 170 -1.13 11.38 2.18
CA PHE A 170 -2.14 12.42 2.15
C PHE A 170 -2.78 12.57 3.55
N THR A 171 -4.10 12.71 3.62
CA THR A 171 -4.88 12.64 4.86
C THR A 171 -5.27 11.21 5.19
N GLY A 172 -5.64 10.94 6.44
CA GLY A 172 -6.19 9.65 6.85
C GLY A 172 -6.84 9.69 8.24
N GLU A 173 -7.37 8.55 8.66
CA GLU A 173 -7.85 8.32 10.02
C GLU A 173 -6.69 7.82 10.88
N CYS A 174 -6.29 8.59 11.88
CA CYS A 174 -5.17 8.22 12.73
C CYS A 174 -5.49 8.40 14.21
N ARG A 175 -5.33 7.30 14.95
CA ARG A 175 -5.30 7.26 16.42
C ARG A 175 -4.09 6.44 16.81
N VAL A 176 -3.29 6.96 17.74
CA VAL A 176 -2.01 6.36 18.14
C VAL A 176 -1.89 6.32 19.67
N PRO A 177 -1.07 5.40 20.22
CA PRO A 177 -0.81 5.34 21.66
C PRO A 177 -0.01 6.55 22.16
N LYS A 178 0.09 6.69 23.50
CA LYS A 178 0.85 7.79 24.12
C LYS A 178 2.32 7.73 23.69
N GLY A 179 2.88 8.89 23.35
CA GLY A 179 4.28 8.99 22.87
C GLY A 179 4.43 8.80 21.36
N TRP A 180 3.36 8.39 20.68
CA TRP A 180 3.35 8.28 19.22
C TRP A 180 2.63 9.46 18.58
N ILE A 181 2.92 9.71 17.30
CA ILE A 181 2.35 10.84 16.56
C ILE A 181 1.85 10.41 15.17
N CYS A 182 0.87 11.15 14.67
CA CYS A 182 0.38 11.02 13.30
C CYS A 182 0.99 12.13 12.42
N VAL A 183 1.50 11.77 11.25
CA VAL A 183 2.01 12.72 10.26
C VAL A 183 1.25 12.54 8.96
N PHE A 184 0.67 13.63 8.46
CA PHE A 184 -0.10 13.64 7.22
C PHE A 184 0.65 14.42 6.14
N HIS A 185 0.25 14.23 4.89
CA HIS A 185 0.79 14.93 3.73
C HIS A 185 2.31 14.76 3.57
N THR A 186 2.88 13.62 3.99
CA THR A 186 4.33 13.42 4.05
C THR A 186 5.01 13.56 2.69
N ILE A 187 4.31 13.31 1.58
CA ILE A 187 4.85 13.54 0.23
C ILE A 187 5.06 15.03 -0.09
N LYS A 188 4.28 15.93 0.53
CA LYS A 188 4.35 17.38 0.33
C LYS A 188 5.20 18.08 1.37
N ASP A 189 5.17 17.62 2.63
CA ASP A 189 5.86 18.26 3.76
C ASP A 189 6.85 17.29 4.43
N GLN A 190 7.94 17.02 3.71
CA GLN A 190 9.02 16.15 4.18
C GLN A 190 9.80 16.79 5.34
N SER A 191 9.91 18.12 5.36
CA SER A 191 10.56 18.87 6.44
C SER A 191 9.92 18.58 7.79
N ARG A 192 8.58 18.59 7.86
CA ARG A 192 7.85 18.27 9.08
C ARG A 192 8.04 16.82 9.50
N PHE A 193 8.08 15.88 8.55
CA PHE A 193 8.40 14.48 8.84
C PHE A 193 9.75 14.35 9.55
N TYR A 194 10.82 14.94 8.98
CA TYR A 194 12.15 14.88 9.59
C TYR A 194 12.20 15.59 10.94
N SER A 195 11.64 16.79 11.05
CA SER A 195 11.64 17.55 12.30
C SER A 195 11.00 16.78 13.45
N LEU A 196 9.87 16.12 13.19
CA LEU A 196 9.18 15.32 14.20
C LEU A 196 9.94 14.02 14.52
N LEU A 197 10.53 13.37 13.51
CA LEU A 197 11.35 12.18 13.73
C LEU A 197 12.56 12.49 14.63
N GLU A 198 13.26 13.60 14.37
CA GLU A 198 14.38 14.05 15.19
C GLU A 198 13.97 14.38 16.63
N ASP A 199 12.83 15.05 16.82
CA ASP A 199 12.28 15.30 18.14
C ASP A 199 12.03 13.98 18.89
N LEU A 200 11.44 12.97 18.26
CA LEU A 200 11.24 11.66 18.89
C LEU A 200 12.56 10.95 19.21
N LEU A 201 13.53 10.95 18.28
CA LEU A 201 14.83 10.32 18.47
C LEU A 201 15.60 10.95 19.64
N SER A 202 15.53 12.27 19.79
CA SER A 202 16.20 13.02 20.88
C SER A 202 15.64 12.71 22.28
N ARG A 203 14.39 12.23 22.36
CA ARG A 203 13.71 11.90 23.62
C ARG A 203 14.05 10.50 24.14
N VAL A 204 14.75 9.69 23.36
CA VAL A 204 15.26 8.38 23.77
C VAL A 204 16.69 8.56 24.26
N LYS A 205 16.83 8.65 25.59
CA LYS A 205 18.11 8.59 26.28
C LYS A 205 18.75 7.21 26.15
#